data_AF-A0A9Q1QVI6-F1
#
_entry.id   AF-A0A9Q1QVI6-F1
#
_cell.length_a   1.000
_cell.length_b   1.000
_cell.length_c   1.000
_cell.angle_alpha   90.00
_cell.angle_beta   90.00
_cell.angle_gamma   90.00
#
_symmetry.space_group_name_H-M   'P 1'
#
loop_
_entity.id
_entity.type
_entity.pdbx_description
1 polymer ?
#
loop_
_entity_poly.entity_id
_entity_poly.type
_entity_poly.pdbx_seq_one_letter_code
_entity_poly.pdbx_strand_id
1 'polypeptide(L)'
;MASTLYAQLAYPTNLTSLPSRNLSWRTMFDSTLNPPITSTKGKHCSIPKVVCNAQTAPAAVNLAPGTPVRPTNILVVGATGTLGRQVVRRALDEGYDVRCLVRPRPAPADFLRDWGATVVNADLSKPETIPATLVGVHTVIDCATGRPEEPIKTVDWEGKVALIQCAKAMGIQKFIFFSIHNCDKHPEVPLMEIKHCTEKYLRNSGLNHVVIRLCGFMQGLIGQYAVPILEEKSVWGTDAPTRIAYMDTQDIARLTFIALRNENINGKLLTFAGPRAWTTQEVITLCERLAGQDANVTTVPVSVLRFTRQLTRLFEWTSDVADRLAFSEVLTSDTVFSVPMVETYNLLGVDAKDVSSLEKYLQDYFTNILKKLKDLKAQSKQTDIFF
;
A
#
# COMPACT_ATOMS: atom_id res chain seq x y z
N MET A 1 43.59 -22.50 -30.39
CA MET A 1 44.66 -23.28 -29.73
C MET A 1 44.53 -23.03 -28.24
N ALA A 2 43.83 -23.93 -27.53
CA ALA A 2 44.41 -25.12 -26.87
C ALA A 2 44.75 -24.74 -25.42
N SER A 3 43.95 -25.14 -24.42
CA SER A 3 43.88 -26.47 -23.77
C SER A 3 44.59 -26.40 -22.40
N THR A 4 43.88 -26.48 -21.26
CA THR A 4 43.49 -27.70 -20.51
C THR A 4 44.44 -27.98 -19.34
N LEU A 5 43.89 -28.17 -18.13
CA LEU A 5 44.20 -29.24 -17.12
C LEU A 5 43.69 -28.78 -15.73
N TYR A 6 42.52 -29.26 -15.25
CA TYR A 6 42.30 -30.47 -14.42
C TYR A 6 42.92 -30.36 -13.01
N ALA A 7 42.19 -30.58 -11.91
CA ALA A 7 41.68 -31.91 -11.55
C ALA A 7 40.41 -31.92 -10.67
N GLN A 8 39.63 -32.97 -10.90
CA GLN A 8 38.47 -33.47 -10.17
C GLN A 8 38.87 -34.27 -8.92
N LEU A 9 37.95 -34.37 -7.95
CA LEU A 9 37.71 -35.60 -7.19
C LEU A 9 36.22 -35.91 -7.21
N ALA A 10 35.90 -37.20 -7.31
CA ALA A 10 34.68 -37.72 -7.92
C ALA A 10 34.00 -38.80 -7.07
N TYR A 11 32.65 -38.80 -7.07
CA TYR A 11 31.67 -39.93 -6.97
C TYR A 11 31.52 -40.73 -5.66
N PRO A 12 30.41 -41.49 -5.42
CA PRO A 12 29.35 -41.98 -6.35
C PRO A 12 27.87 -41.75 -5.93
N THR A 13 26.97 -41.36 -6.87
CA THR A 13 25.85 -42.13 -7.50
C THR A 13 25.14 -43.23 -6.68
N ASN A 14 23.83 -43.08 -6.40
CA ASN A 14 22.76 -43.70 -7.21
C ASN A 14 21.31 -43.43 -6.74
N LEU A 15 20.47 -43.11 -7.73
CA LEU A 15 19.06 -43.51 -7.97
C LEU A 15 17.94 -43.18 -6.95
N THR A 16 17.04 -42.28 -7.33
CA THR A 16 15.68 -42.62 -7.81
C THR A 16 14.97 -41.37 -8.34
N SER A 17 14.51 -41.46 -9.58
CA SER A 17 13.81 -40.41 -10.33
C SER A 17 12.32 -40.38 -10.00
N LEU A 18 11.82 -39.22 -9.56
CA LEU A 18 10.39 -38.91 -9.50
C LEU A 18 10.10 -37.79 -10.50
N PRO A 19 9.04 -37.88 -11.33
CA PRO A 19 8.79 -36.90 -12.37
C PRO A 19 8.29 -35.59 -11.76
N SER A 20 9.00 -34.50 -12.06
CA SER A 20 8.57 -33.13 -11.83
C SER A 20 7.36 -32.81 -12.73
N ARG A 21 6.16 -32.88 -12.18
CA ARG A 21 4.96 -32.35 -12.85
C ARG A 21 4.93 -30.83 -12.73
N ASN A 22 5.39 -30.17 -13.80
CA ASN A 22 5.04 -28.80 -14.12
C ASN A 22 3.52 -28.67 -14.25
N LEU A 23 2.87 -27.95 -13.33
CA LEU A 23 1.44 -27.61 -13.44
C LEU A 23 1.28 -26.35 -14.30
N SER A 24 1.16 -26.55 -15.62
CA SER A 24 0.69 -25.52 -16.55
C SER A 24 -0.83 -25.33 -16.38
N TRP A 25 -1.31 -24.10 -16.34
CA TRP A 25 -2.68 -23.71 -15.96
C TRP A 25 -3.71 -23.76 -17.11
N ARG A 26 -3.53 -24.64 -18.10
CA ARG A 26 -4.52 -24.85 -19.17
C ARG A 26 -4.95 -26.30 -19.21
N THR A 27 -6.27 -26.51 -19.16
CA THR A 27 -7.06 -27.76 -19.27
C THR A 27 -7.37 -28.48 -17.95
N MET A 28 -8.62 -28.32 -17.49
CA MET A 28 -9.51 -29.43 -17.11
C MET A 28 -10.96 -28.94 -17.11
N PHE A 29 -11.70 -29.28 -18.17
CA PHE A 29 -13.15 -29.48 -18.15
C PHE A 29 -13.53 -30.36 -19.36
N ASP A 30 -13.90 -31.61 -19.09
CA ASP A 30 -15.10 -32.27 -19.66
C ASP A 30 -15.28 -33.59 -18.86
N SER A 31 -16.38 -33.85 -18.16
CA SER A 31 -17.66 -34.34 -18.70
C SER A 31 -18.52 -34.63 -17.44
N THR A 32 -19.83 -34.39 -17.32
CA THR A 32 -20.96 -34.73 -18.18
C THR A 32 -22.21 -33.95 -17.69
N LEU A 33 -23.13 -33.69 -18.64
CA LEU A 33 -24.56 -33.33 -18.50
C LEU A 33 -24.94 -31.88 -18.10
N ASN A 34 -25.38 -31.14 -19.13
CA ASN A 34 -26.17 -29.90 -19.14
C ASN A 34 -27.66 -30.25 -19.45
N PRO A 35 -28.70 -29.35 -19.39
CA PRO A 35 -28.65 -27.91 -19.73
C PRO A 35 -29.62 -27.01 -18.87
N PRO A 36 -30.02 -25.78 -19.28
CA PRO A 36 -29.22 -24.55 -19.15
C PRO A 36 -30.02 -23.34 -18.59
N ILE A 37 -29.41 -22.42 -17.82
CA ILE A 37 -29.85 -21.00 -17.79
C ILE A 37 -28.65 -20.04 -17.72
N THR A 38 -28.49 -19.31 -18.83
CA THR A 38 -27.80 -18.05 -19.16
C THR A 38 -26.67 -17.48 -18.30
N SER A 39 -25.58 -17.18 -19.03
CA SER A 39 -24.29 -16.66 -18.61
C SER A 39 -24.28 -15.14 -18.36
N THR A 40 -23.58 -14.72 -17.31
CA THR A 40 -22.77 -13.49 -17.30
C THR A 40 -21.36 -13.84 -16.82
N LYS A 41 -20.38 -13.79 -17.73
CA LYS A 41 -18.97 -14.07 -17.43
C LYS A 41 -18.34 -12.91 -16.64
N GLY A 42 -18.24 -13.07 -15.32
CA GLY A 42 -17.30 -12.34 -14.47
C GLY A 42 -16.09 -13.24 -14.15
N LYS A 43 -14.86 -12.71 -14.25
CA LYS A 43 -13.68 -13.41 -13.75
C LYS A 43 -13.80 -13.52 -12.22
N HIS A 44 -14.06 -14.72 -11.70
CA HIS A 44 -14.23 -14.95 -10.28
C HIS A 44 -12.86 -14.93 -9.57
N CYS A 45 -12.71 -14.04 -8.59
CA CYS A 45 -11.60 -14.07 -7.63
C CYS A 45 -11.74 -15.36 -6.81
N SER A 46 -10.88 -16.35 -7.07
CA SER A 46 -10.91 -17.64 -6.37
C SER A 46 -10.38 -17.46 -4.94
N ILE A 47 -11.21 -17.84 -3.97
CA ILE A 47 -10.87 -17.80 -2.54
C ILE A 47 -9.87 -18.94 -2.29
N PRO A 48 -8.61 -18.68 -1.92
CA PRO A 48 -7.74 -19.75 -1.45
C PRO A 48 -8.31 -20.25 -0.11
N LYS A 49 -8.93 -21.44 -0.13
CA LYS A 49 -9.22 -22.18 1.10
C LYS A 49 -7.92 -22.84 1.53
N VAL A 50 -7.32 -22.35 2.61
CA VAL A 50 -6.38 -23.15 3.38
C VAL A 50 -7.22 -24.27 4.02
N VAL A 51 -7.04 -25.50 3.54
CA VAL A 51 -7.72 -26.66 4.11
C VAL A 51 -6.96 -27.05 5.37
N CYS A 52 -7.50 -26.70 6.53
CA CYS A 52 -7.10 -27.30 7.79
C CYS A 52 -7.52 -28.77 7.77
N ASN A 53 -6.55 -29.69 7.68
CA ASN A 53 -6.75 -31.10 8.02
C ASN A 53 -6.84 -31.24 9.55
N ALA A 54 -7.92 -30.72 10.14
CA ALA A 54 -8.33 -31.10 11.48
C ALA A 54 -9.47 -32.12 11.32
N GLN A 55 -9.15 -33.39 11.56
CA GLN A 55 -10.13 -34.45 11.66
C GLN A 55 -11.14 -34.10 12.77
N THR A 56 -12.43 -34.30 12.47
CA THR A 56 -13.59 -34.09 13.34
C THR A 56 -13.81 -32.66 13.85
N ALA A 57 -14.88 -32.01 13.38
CA ALA A 57 -15.39 -30.80 14.00
C ALA A 57 -15.90 -31.13 15.42
N PRO A 58 -15.29 -30.60 16.49
CA PRO A 58 -15.94 -30.66 17.79
C PRO A 58 -17.17 -29.76 17.72
N ALA A 59 -18.24 -30.18 18.41
CA ALA A 59 -19.43 -29.36 18.63
C ALA A 59 -19.04 -27.94 19.06
N ALA A 60 -19.87 -26.94 18.69
CA ALA A 60 -19.67 -25.54 19.04
C ALA A 60 -19.44 -25.40 20.55
N VAL A 61 -18.16 -25.36 20.94
CA VAL A 61 -17.77 -25.09 22.31
C VAL A 61 -18.15 -23.64 22.53
N ASN A 62 -19.01 -23.38 23.51
CA ASN A 62 -19.22 -22.03 24.01
C ASN A 62 -17.85 -21.50 24.44
N LEU A 63 -17.18 -20.77 23.54
CA LEU A 63 -15.96 -20.06 23.83
C LEU A 63 -16.32 -19.09 24.95
N ALA A 64 -15.76 -19.31 26.13
CA ALA A 64 -15.80 -18.33 27.19
C ALA A 64 -15.42 -16.97 26.60
N PRO A 65 -16.08 -15.86 26.99
CA PRO A 65 -15.70 -14.54 26.51
C PRO A 65 -14.19 -14.37 26.71
N GLY A 66 -13.46 -14.14 25.63
CA GLY A 66 -12.01 -13.91 25.69
C GLY A 66 -11.68 -12.74 26.61
N THR A 67 -10.43 -12.64 27.05
CA THR A 67 -9.99 -11.53 27.91
C THR A 67 -10.39 -10.18 27.30
N PRO A 68 -11.14 -9.33 28.01
CA PRO A 68 -11.53 -8.02 27.50
C PRO A 68 -10.30 -7.21 27.11
N VAL A 69 -10.32 -6.66 25.90
CA VAL A 69 -9.23 -5.82 25.38
C VAL A 69 -9.68 -4.37 25.37
N ARG A 70 -8.79 -3.46 25.76
CA ARG A 70 -9.08 -2.02 25.77
C ARG A 70 -9.22 -1.49 24.34
N PRO A 71 -10.21 -0.64 24.04
CA PRO A 71 -10.33 0.01 22.72
C PRO A 71 -9.11 0.83 22.30
N THR A 72 -8.26 1.21 23.27
CA THR A 72 -7.02 1.94 23.06
C THR A 72 -5.88 1.09 22.49
N ASN A 73 -5.98 -0.24 22.51
CA ASN A 73 -4.94 -1.14 22.01
C ASN A 73 -5.03 -1.30 20.49
N ILE A 74 -4.08 -0.71 19.77
CA ILE A 74 -4.07 -0.72 18.30
C ILE A 74 -2.84 -1.45 17.77
N LEU A 75 -3.03 -2.31 16.77
CA LEU A 75 -1.95 -2.81 15.92
C LEU A 75 -1.94 -2.01 14.61
N VAL A 76 -0.81 -1.36 14.30
CA VAL A 76 -0.58 -0.73 13.00
C VAL A 76 0.33 -1.63 12.16
N VAL A 77 -0.20 -2.08 11.03
CA VAL A 77 0.54 -2.85 10.02
C VAL A 77 1.01 -1.89 8.93
N GLY A 78 2.30 -1.93 8.59
CA GLY A 78 2.91 -0.94 7.69
C GLY A 78 3.32 0.36 8.38
N ALA A 79 3.58 0.32 9.69
CA ALA A 79 3.95 1.46 10.54
C ALA A 79 5.20 2.24 10.08
N THR A 80 6.08 1.62 9.30
CA THR A 80 7.28 2.26 8.75
C THR A 80 7.07 2.96 7.41
N GLY A 81 5.88 2.83 6.82
CA GLY A 81 5.52 3.47 5.55
C GLY A 81 5.08 4.92 5.69
N THR A 82 4.83 5.59 4.56
CA THR A 82 4.46 7.00 4.50
C THR A 82 3.21 7.31 5.33
N LEU A 83 2.11 6.60 5.09
CA LEU A 83 0.86 6.76 5.84
C LEU A 83 0.95 6.17 7.25
N GLY A 84 1.53 4.97 7.38
CA GLY A 84 1.60 4.26 8.65
C GLY A 84 2.31 5.07 9.75
N ARG A 85 3.37 5.82 9.41
CA ARG A 85 4.04 6.72 10.37
C ARG A 85 3.11 7.80 10.92
N GLN A 86 2.28 8.40 10.06
CA GLN A 86 1.33 9.43 10.50
C GLN A 86 0.20 8.83 11.34
N VAL A 87 -0.26 7.62 10.98
CA VAL A 87 -1.24 6.87 11.79
C VAL A 87 -0.68 6.57 13.17
N VAL A 88 0.55 6.07 13.28
CA VAL A 88 1.21 5.79 14.57
C VAL A 88 1.36 7.06 15.38
N ARG A 89 1.88 8.13 14.78
CA ARG A 89 2.09 9.40 15.48
C ARG A 89 0.78 9.95 16.02
N ARG A 90 -0.24 9.99 15.17
CA ARG A 90 -1.58 10.47 15.56
C ARG A 90 -2.19 9.62 16.68
N ALA A 91 -2.05 8.30 16.59
CA ALA A 91 -2.54 7.38 17.61
C ALA A 91 -1.88 7.65 18.98
N LEU A 92 -0.55 7.78 19.00
CA LEU A 92 0.19 8.08 20.23
C LEU A 92 -0.20 9.44 20.82
N ASP A 93 -0.29 10.47 19.96
CA ASP A 93 -0.68 11.82 20.39
C ASP A 93 -2.13 11.86 20.94
N GLU A 94 -2.99 10.94 20.50
CA GLU A 94 -4.37 10.76 21.02
C GLU A 94 -4.45 9.79 22.22
N GLY A 95 -3.33 9.27 22.72
CA GLY A 95 -3.26 8.44 23.93
C GLY A 95 -3.56 6.94 23.72
N TYR A 96 -3.45 6.43 22.49
CA TYR A 96 -3.60 5.00 22.20
C TYR A 96 -2.33 4.21 22.56
N ASP A 97 -2.53 2.96 22.96
CA ASP A 97 -1.47 1.97 23.17
C ASP A 97 -1.12 1.33 21.81
N VAL A 98 -0.08 1.84 21.16
CA VAL A 98 0.23 1.48 19.77
C VAL A 98 1.28 0.36 19.70
N ARG A 99 0.89 -0.75 19.09
CA ARG A 99 1.77 -1.81 18.63
C ARG A 99 2.02 -1.66 17.12
N CYS A 100 3.28 -1.72 16.72
CA CYS A 100 3.70 -1.61 15.33
C CYS A 100 4.23 -2.96 14.84
N LEU A 101 3.57 -3.53 13.82
CA LEU A 101 4.09 -4.69 13.09
C LEU A 101 5.19 -4.21 12.15
N VAL A 102 6.42 -4.65 12.40
CA VAL A 102 7.60 -4.28 11.62
C VAL A 102 8.28 -5.55 11.11
N ARG A 103 8.71 -5.51 9.85
CA ARG A 103 9.50 -6.60 9.26
C ARG A 103 10.89 -6.67 9.89
N PRO A 104 11.41 -7.86 10.20
CA PRO A 104 12.80 -8.01 10.62
C PRO A 104 13.74 -7.37 9.59
N ARG A 105 14.60 -6.44 10.02
CA ARG A 105 15.56 -5.76 9.15
C ARG A 105 16.84 -5.39 9.91
N PRO A 106 17.98 -5.24 9.22
CA PRO A 106 19.26 -4.93 9.86
C PRO A 106 19.25 -3.62 10.67
N ALA A 107 18.56 -2.59 10.17
CA ALA A 107 18.36 -1.33 10.88
C ALA A 107 17.00 -1.37 11.60
N PRO A 108 16.93 -1.52 12.92
CA PRO A 108 15.65 -1.59 13.63
C PRO A 108 14.82 -0.32 13.45
N ALA A 109 13.49 -0.42 13.61
CA ALA A 109 12.61 0.74 13.59
C ALA A 109 12.59 1.45 14.96
N ASP A 110 13.76 1.81 15.48
CA ASP A 110 13.91 2.36 16.83
C ASP A 110 13.19 3.70 17.00
N PHE A 111 13.08 4.51 15.94
CA PHE A 111 12.29 5.74 15.98
C PHE A 111 10.82 5.53 16.40
N LEU A 112 10.24 4.35 16.14
CA LEU A 112 8.88 4.02 16.62
C LEU A 112 8.86 3.80 18.13
N ARG A 113 9.91 3.20 18.68
CA ARG A 113 10.09 3.02 20.13
C ARG A 113 10.37 4.36 20.81
N ASP A 114 11.16 5.22 20.18
CA ASP A 114 11.44 6.58 20.67
C ASP A 114 10.17 7.43 20.76
N TRP A 115 9.18 7.17 19.90
CA TRP A 115 7.85 7.81 19.99
C TRP A 115 6.95 7.19 21.05
N GLY A 116 7.31 6.04 21.62
CA GLY A 116 6.53 5.32 22.64
C GLY A 116 5.72 4.13 22.11
N ALA A 117 5.88 3.73 20.85
CA ALA A 117 5.19 2.55 20.32
C ALA A 117 5.91 1.24 20.68
N THR A 118 5.15 0.17 20.89
CA THR A 118 5.68 -1.19 21.01
C THR A 118 5.96 -1.76 19.63
N VAL A 119 7.21 -2.14 19.34
CA VAL A 119 7.56 -2.77 18.05
C VAL A 119 7.54 -4.29 18.18
N VAL A 120 6.80 -4.96 17.29
CA VAL A 120 6.77 -6.43 17.17
C VAL A 120 7.21 -6.87 15.78
N ASN A 121 8.00 -7.94 15.73
CA ASN A 121 8.53 -8.47 14.49
C ASN A 121 7.54 -9.47 13.88
N ALA A 122 7.09 -9.20 12.66
CA ALA A 122 6.38 -10.16 11.82
C ALA A 122 6.48 -9.74 10.35
N ASP A 123 6.17 -10.68 9.45
CA ASP A 123 6.26 -10.48 8.01
C ASP A 123 4.96 -10.98 7.35
N LEU A 124 4.33 -10.12 6.56
CA LEU A 124 3.12 -10.49 5.82
C LEU A 124 3.38 -11.56 4.75
N SER A 125 4.63 -11.69 4.29
CA SER A 125 5.03 -12.79 3.40
C SER A 125 5.19 -14.13 4.13
N LYS A 126 5.16 -14.12 5.47
CA LYS A 126 5.27 -15.30 6.35
C LYS A 126 4.09 -15.33 7.32
N PRO A 127 2.90 -15.77 6.86
CA PRO A 127 1.65 -15.78 7.63
C PRO A 127 1.77 -16.36 9.05
N GLU A 128 2.64 -17.33 9.26
CA GLU A 128 2.93 -17.98 10.54
C GLU A 128 3.46 -17.01 11.62
N THR A 129 3.99 -15.85 11.22
CA THR A 129 4.52 -14.83 12.13
C THR A 129 3.46 -13.85 12.65
N ILE A 130 2.28 -13.81 12.02
CA ILE A 130 1.22 -12.82 12.30
C ILE A 130 0.51 -13.06 13.65
N PRO A 131 0.11 -14.30 14.04
CA PRO A 131 -0.78 -14.52 15.18
C PRO A 131 -0.31 -13.89 16.50
N ALA A 132 0.98 -14.00 16.82
CA ALA A 132 1.55 -13.45 18.05
C ALA A 132 1.42 -11.93 18.16
N THR A 133 1.34 -11.22 17.02
CA THR A 133 1.22 -9.76 16.99
C THR A 133 -0.17 -9.26 17.38
N LEU A 134 -1.19 -10.12 17.33
CA LEU A 134 -2.60 -9.76 17.57
C LEU A 134 -3.04 -9.95 19.03
N VAL A 135 -2.20 -10.54 19.88
CA VAL A 135 -2.55 -10.81 21.29
C VAL A 135 -2.82 -9.51 22.05
N GLY A 136 -4.03 -9.37 22.58
CA GLY A 136 -4.45 -8.18 23.33
C GLY A 136 -4.63 -6.93 22.47
N VAL A 137 -4.87 -7.08 21.16
CA VAL A 137 -5.17 -5.99 20.23
C VAL A 137 -6.69 -5.86 20.08
N HIS A 138 -7.20 -4.62 20.12
CA HIS A 138 -8.61 -4.35 19.87
C HIS A 138 -8.86 -3.94 18.41
N THR A 139 -8.01 -3.05 17.91
CA THR A 139 -8.14 -2.48 16.56
C THR A 139 -6.91 -2.82 15.72
N VAL A 140 -7.10 -3.32 14.50
CA VAL A 140 -6.03 -3.43 13.50
C VAL A 140 -6.19 -2.31 12.47
N ILE A 141 -5.13 -1.52 12.23
CA ILE A 141 -5.08 -0.54 11.15
C ILE A 141 -4.02 -0.97 10.15
N ASP A 142 -4.47 -1.37 8.97
CA ASP A 142 -3.62 -1.92 7.93
C ASP A 142 -3.29 -0.89 6.85
N CYS A 143 -2.08 -0.33 6.94
CA CYS A 143 -1.50 0.60 6.00
C CYS A 143 -0.47 -0.06 5.06
N ALA A 144 -0.26 -1.38 5.16
CA ALA A 144 0.83 -2.04 4.44
C ALA A 144 0.51 -2.18 2.94
N THR A 145 1.56 -2.11 2.12
CA THR A 145 1.57 -2.51 0.72
C THR A 145 2.96 -3.07 0.46
N GLY A 146 3.06 -4.11 -0.38
CA GLY A 146 4.32 -4.71 -0.78
C GLY A 146 5.23 -3.69 -1.44
N ARG A 147 6.54 -3.89 -1.32
CA ARG A 147 7.48 -3.05 -2.05
C ARG A 147 7.45 -3.43 -3.52
N PRO A 148 7.84 -2.50 -4.43
CA PRO A 148 7.83 -2.80 -5.85
C PRO A 148 8.63 -4.07 -6.19
N GLU A 149 9.76 -4.32 -5.52
CA GLU A 149 10.64 -5.48 -5.77
C GLU A 149 10.10 -6.83 -5.26
N GLU A 150 8.97 -6.82 -4.53
CA GLU A 150 8.40 -8.01 -3.91
C GLU A 150 7.24 -8.54 -4.76
N PRO A 151 7.03 -9.87 -4.82
CA PRO A 151 5.87 -10.43 -5.49
C PRO A 151 4.57 -9.86 -4.88
N ILE A 152 3.86 -9.05 -5.66
CA ILE A 152 2.67 -8.32 -5.22
C ILE A 152 1.62 -9.22 -4.57
N LYS A 153 1.44 -10.43 -5.13
CA LYS A 153 0.47 -11.41 -4.63
C LYS A 153 0.83 -11.92 -3.23
N THR A 154 2.10 -12.11 -2.93
CA THR A 154 2.53 -12.67 -1.64
C THR A 154 2.21 -11.72 -0.49
N VAL A 155 2.49 -10.43 -0.65
CA VAL A 155 2.28 -9.44 0.43
C VAL A 155 0.87 -8.85 0.40
N ASP A 156 0.38 -8.39 -0.75
CA ASP A 156 -0.90 -7.67 -0.86
C ASP A 156 -2.12 -8.58 -1.00
N TRP A 157 -1.95 -9.86 -1.32
CA TRP A 157 -3.05 -10.82 -1.33
C TRP A 157 -2.91 -11.86 -0.20
N GLU A 158 -1.94 -12.75 -0.28
CA GLU A 158 -1.79 -13.88 0.65
C GLU A 158 -1.58 -13.41 2.09
N GLY A 159 -0.67 -12.45 2.30
CA GLY A 159 -0.44 -11.83 3.60
C GLY A 159 -1.65 -11.07 4.16
N LYS A 160 -2.43 -10.38 3.32
CA LYS A 160 -3.65 -9.68 3.75
C LYS A 160 -4.75 -10.65 4.14
N VAL A 161 -4.97 -11.69 3.33
CA VAL A 161 -5.92 -12.76 3.63
C VAL A 161 -5.58 -13.43 4.96
N ALA A 162 -4.30 -13.77 5.19
CA ALA A 162 -3.84 -14.32 6.45
C ALA A 162 -4.08 -13.36 7.62
N LEU A 163 -3.72 -12.08 7.49
CA LEU A 163 -3.97 -11.07 8.52
C LEU A 163 -5.45 -10.97 8.90
N ILE A 164 -6.36 -10.95 7.91
CA ILE A 164 -7.81 -10.90 8.13
C ILE A 164 -8.32 -12.19 8.79
N GLN A 165 -7.82 -13.35 8.37
CA GLN A 165 -8.18 -14.64 9.00
C GLN A 165 -7.73 -14.70 10.46
N CYS A 166 -6.48 -14.32 10.75
CA CYS A 166 -5.96 -14.26 12.10
C CYS A 166 -6.72 -13.24 12.95
N ALA A 167 -7.03 -12.06 12.41
CA ALA A 167 -7.82 -11.05 13.12
C ALA A 167 -9.21 -11.58 13.48
N LYS A 168 -9.88 -12.29 12.57
CA LYS A 168 -11.16 -12.95 12.85
C LYS A 168 -11.03 -14.03 13.92
N ALA A 169 -10.04 -14.90 13.80
CA ALA A 169 -9.81 -15.99 14.75
C ALA A 169 -9.49 -15.48 16.17
N MET A 170 -8.79 -14.35 16.27
CA MET A 170 -8.43 -13.70 17.54
C MET A 170 -9.54 -12.79 18.09
N GLY A 171 -10.66 -12.65 17.37
CA GLY A 171 -11.79 -11.83 17.81
C GLY A 171 -11.51 -10.33 17.82
N ILE A 172 -10.68 -9.82 16.90
CA ILE A 172 -10.41 -8.38 16.74
C ILE A 172 -11.72 -7.61 16.54
N GLN A 173 -11.92 -6.55 17.33
CA GLN A 173 -13.18 -5.80 17.37
C GLN A 173 -13.33 -4.79 16.23
N LYS A 174 -12.22 -4.28 15.68
CA LYS A 174 -12.27 -3.33 14.55
C LYS A 174 -11.08 -3.47 13.61
N PHE A 175 -11.35 -3.47 12.30
CA PHE A 175 -10.31 -3.55 11.27
C PHE A 175 -10.43 -2.36 10.30
N ILE A 176 -9.38 -1.55 10.19
CA ILE A 176 -9.31 -0.47 9.20
C ILE A 176 -8.37 -0.90 8.07
N PHE A 177 -8.86 -0.82 6.83
CA PHE A 177 -8.08 -1.18 5.64
C PHE A 177 -8.01 0.01 4.68
N PHE A 178 -6.79 0.35 4.25
CA PHE A 178 -6.59 1.35 3.21
C PHE A 178 -6.51 0.71 1.82
N SER A 179 -7.36 1.20 0.92
CA SER A 179 -7.49 0.76 -0.47
C SER A 179 -7.27 1.94 -1.42
N ILE A 180 -7.41 1.71 -2.73
CA ILE A 180 -7.17 2.71 -3.76
C ILE A 180 -8.51 3.11 -4.40
N HIS A 181 -8.69 4.41 -4.65
CA HIS A 181 -9.86 4.91 -5.33
C HIS A 181 -10.01 4.28 -6.73
N ASN A 182 -11.24 3.96 -7.15
CA ASN A 182 -11.56 3.26 -8.41
C ASN A 182 -10.85 1.91 -8.63
N CYS A 183 -10.35 1.25 -7.58
CA CYS A 183 -9.70 -0.06 -7.74
C CYS A 183 -10.60 -1.13 -8.41
N ASP A 184 -11.91 -1.02 -8.25
CA ASP A 184 -12.93 -1.88 -8.87
C ASP A 184 -13.11 -1.66 -10.38
N LYS A 185 -12.68 -0.50 -10.89
CA LYS A 185 -12.83 -0.14 -12.31
C LYS A 185 -11.62 -0.52 -13.17
N HIS A 186 -10.53 -0.94 -12.53
CA HIS A 186 -9.24 -1.20 -13.17
C HIS A 186 -8.70 -2.61 -12.87
N PRO A 187 -9.46 -3.69 -13.14
CA PRO A 187 -9.02 -5.07 -12.88
C PRO A 187 -7.79 -5.48 -13.71
N GLU A 188 -7.46 -4.74 -14.76
CA GLU A 188 -6.26 -4.91 -15.58
C GLU A 188 -4.96 -4.50 -14.87
N VAL A 189 -5.05 -3.77 -13.77
CA VAL A 189 -3.91 -3.38 -12.92
C VAL A 189 -3.87 -4.30 -11.70
N PRO A 190 -2.86 -5.17 -11.55
CA PRO A 190 -2.86 -6.20 -10.50
C PRO A 190 -3.02 -5.67 -9.09
N LEU A 191 -2.39 -4.53 -8.76
CA LEU A 191 -2.57 -3.91 -7.45
C LEU A 191 -4.02 -3.47 -7.21
N MET A 192 -4.67 -2.88 -8.21
CA MET A 192 -6.08 -2.43 -8.11
C MET A 192 -7.00 -3.64 -7.90
N GLU A 193 -6.82 -4.70 -8.71
CA GLU A 193 -7.61 -5.93 -8.57
C GLU A 193 -7.40 -6.57 -7.20
N ILE A 194 -6.16 -6.67 -6.72
CA ILE A 194 -5.85 -7.24 -5.40
C ILE A 194 -6.49 -6.40 -4.29
N LYS A 195 -6.38 -5.07 -4.33
CA LYS A 195 -7.04 -4.20 -3.33
C LYS A 195 -8.55 -4.41 -3.36
N HIS A 196 -9.16 -4.49 -4.53
CA HIS A 196 -10.60 -4.74 -4.66
C HIS A 196 -11.02 -6.12 -4.16
N CYS A 197 -10.26 -7.18 -4.46
CA CYS A 197 -10.50 -8.51 -3.89
C CYS A 197 -10.35 -8.51 -2.37
N THR A 198 -9.37 -7.78 -1.81
CA THR A 198 -9.18 -7.66 -0.35
C THR A 198 -10.34 -6.92 0.31
N GLU A 199 -10.89 -5.88 -0.31
CA GLU A 199 -12.13 -5.22 0.17
C GLU A 199 -13.30 -6.21 0.27
N LYS A 200 -13.50 -7.03 -0.78
CA LYS A 200 -14.55 -8.06 -0.80
C LYS A 200 -14.30 -9.13 0.26
N TYR A 201 -13.05 -9.58 0.41
CA TYR A 201 -12.67 -10.59 1.38
C TYR A 201 -12.89 -10.10 2.81
N LEU A 202 -12.47 -8.87 3.13
CA LEU A 202 -12.70 -8.25 4.43
C LEU A 202 -14.20 -8.10 4.71
N ARG A 203 -14.98 -7.65 3.73
CA ARG A 203 -16.45 -7.55 3.86
C ARG A 203 -17.10 -8.90 4.19
N ASN A 204 -16.67 -9.96 3.50
CA ASN A 204 -17.20 -11.31 3.69
C ASN A 204 -16.65 -12.00 4.95
N SER A 205 -15.61 -11.45 5.59
CA SER A 205 -15.03 -12.05 6.79
C SER A 205 -15.97 -11.97 8.00
N GLY A 206 -16.90 -11.00 8.03
CA GLY A 206 -17.77 -10.72 9.18
C GLY A 206 -17.09 -9.91 10.29
N LEU A 207 -15.83 -9.50 10.12
CA LEU A 207 -15.21 -8.52 11.01
C LEU A 207 -15.93 -7.18 10.90
N ASN A 208 -16.07 -6.48 12.03
CA ASN A 208 -16.41 -5.06 11.99
C ASN A 208 -15.23 -4.28 11.41
N HIS A 209 -15.46 -3.57 10.31
CA HIS A 209 -14.37 -2.96 9.54
C HIS A 209 -14.75 -1.62 8.93
N VAL A 210 -13.73 -0.83 8.56
CA VAL A 210 -13.87 0.37 7.74
C VAL A 210 -12.87 0.27 6.59
N VAL A 211 -13.33 0.39 5.36
CA VAL A 211 -12.44 0.52 4.20
C VAL A 211 -12.31 2.00 3.84
N ILE A 212 -11.09 2.48 3.67
CA ILE A 212 -10.83 3.86 3.24
C ILE A 212 -10.07 3.80 1.93
N ARG A 213 -10.72 4.22 0.84
CA ARG A 213 -10.07 4.40 -0.47
C ARG A 213 -9.37 5.75 -0.55
N LEU A 214 -8.16 5.76 -1.09
CA LEU A 214 -7.33 6.97 -1.22
C LEU A 214 -7.02 7.25 -2.69
N CYS A 215 -6.94 8.53 -3.06
CA CYS A 215 -6.62 8.93 -4.43
C CYS A 215 -5.10 9.05 -4.65
N GLY A 216 -4.38 9.71 -3.75
CA GLY A 216 -2.93 9.88 -3.82
C GLY A 216 -2.37 10.66 -2.63
N PHE A 217 -1.07 10.53 -2.37
CA PHE A 217 -0.40 11.20 -1.25
C PHE A 217 0.42 12.40 -1.72
N MET A 218 0.31 13.54 -1.03
CA MET A 218 1.15 14.72 -1.29
C MET A 218 2.64 14.41 -1.09
N GLN A 219 2.96 13.56 -0.11
CA GLN A 219 4.34 13.14 0.22
C GLN A 219 5.07 12.47 -0.96
N GLY A 220 4.34 11.78 -1.84
CA GLY A 220 4.94 11.16 -3.03
C GLY A 220 5.50 12.20 -4.00
N LEU A 221 4.85 13.37 -4.08
CA LEU A 221 5.22 14.47 -4.98
C LEU A 221 6.57 15.10 -4.59
N ILE A 222 6.95 15.02 -3.31
CA ILE A 222 8.22 15.56 -2.84
C ILE A 222 9.40 14.84 -3.50
N GLY A 223 9.45 13.51 -3.39
CA GLY A 223 10.54 12.72 -3.98
C GLY A 223 10.47 12.65 -5.50
N GLN A 224 9.26 12.72 -6.07
CA GLN A 224 9.05 12.60 -7.50
C GLN A 224 9.33 13.92 -8.26
N TYR A 225 8.99 15.06 -7.67
CA TYR A 225 9.05 16.36 -8.34
C TYR A 225 9.87 17.38 -7.55
N ALA A 226 9.51 17.66 -6.30
CA ALA A 226 10.10 18.79 -5.57
C ALA A 226 11.63 18.65 -5.38
N VAL A 227 12.12 17.48 -4.97
CA VAL A 227 13.57 17.23 -4.76
C VAL A 227 14.35 17.26 -6.09
N PRO A 228 13.97 16.51 -7.15
CA PRO A 228 14.66 16.59 -8.43
C PRO A 228 14.70 18.01 -8.99
N ILE A 229 13.61 18.79 -8.87
CA ILE A 229 13.58 20.18 -9.31
C ILE A 229 14.62 20.99 -8.52
N LEU A 230 14.62 20.92 -7.19
CA LEU A 230 15.60 21.61 -6.33
C LEU A 230 17.06 21.25 -6.64
N GLU A 231 17.31 20.01 -7.07
CA GLU A 231 18.63 19.49 -7.44
C GLU A 231 18.99 19.73 -8.91
N GLU A 232 18.17 20.48 -9.66
CA GLU A 232 18.36 20.74 -11.11
C GLU A 232 18.44 19.46 -11.95
N LYS A 233 17.79 18.39 -11.50
CA LYS A 233 17.71 17.10 -12.20
C LYS A 233 16.52 17.06 -13.14
N SER A 234 16.64 16.26 -14.20
CA SER A 234 15.53 16.03 -15.12
C SER A 234 14.34 15.40 -14.40
N VAL A 235 13.17 15.98 -14.61
CA VAL A 235 11.89 15.46 -14.12
C VAL A 235 11.19 14.75 -15.26
N TRP A 236 10.73 13.53 -14.98
CA TRP A 236 9.93 12.77 -15.93
C TRP A 236 8.45 13.12 -15.74
N GLY A 237 7.93 13.92 -16.66
CA GLY A 237 6.50 14.21 -16.78
C GLY A 237 5.81 13.20 -17.71
N THR A 238 4.50 13.07 -17.54
CA THR A 238 3.63 12.44 -18.55
C THR A 238 2.70 13.52 -19.10
N ASP A 239 2.45 13.52 -20.41
CA ASP A 239 1.41 14.36 -21.05
C ASP A 239 -0.01 13.83 -20.77
N ALA A 240 -0.15 12.98 -19.77
CA ALA A 240 -1.40 12.36 -19.45
C ALA A 240 -2.38 13.42 -18.91
N PRO A 241 -3.61 13.46 -19.42
CA PRO A 241 -4.66 14.31 -18.89
C PRO A 241 -5.22 13.84 -17.54
N THR A 242 -4.65 12.78 -16.96
CA THR A 242 -5.07 12.23 -15.67
C THR A 242 -4.95 13.28 -14.57
N ARG A 243 -5.98 13.35 -13.72
CA ARG A 243 -6.02 14.28 -12.59
C ARG A 243 -6.17 13.52 -11.28
N ILE A 244 -5.37 13.84 -10.28
CA ILE A 244 -5.40 13.18 -8.96
C ILE A 244 -5.62 14.20 -7.86
N ALA A 245 -6.60 13.95 -7.00
CA ALA A 245 -6.84 14.72 -5.78
C ALA A 245 -5.96 14.22 -4.63
N TYR A 246 -4.70 14.68 -4.62
CA TYR A 246 -3.72 14.33 -3.58
C TYR A 246 -4.12 14.86 -2.21
N MET A 247 -3.91 14.05 -1.17
CA MET A 247 -4.22 14.41 0.21
C MET A 247 -2.99 14.22 1.11
N ASP A 248 -2.84 15.09 2.12
CA ASP A 248 -1.78 14.94 3.11
C ASP A 248 -2.04 13.70 3.98
N THR A 249 -1.03 12.83 4.12
CA THR A 249 -1.12 11.68 5.04
C THR A 249 -1.37 12.05 6.50
N GLN A 250 -1.05 13.26 6.95
CA GLN A 250 -1.44 13.75 8.28
C GLN A 250 -2.95 13.95 8.40
N ASP A 251 -3.57 14.54 7.38
CA ASP A 251 -5.02 14.72 7.33
C ASP A 251 -5.73 13.36 7.19
N ILE A 252 -5.18 12.45 6.37
CA ILE A 252 -5.70 11.07 6.27
C ILE A 252 -5.66 10.39 7.64
N ALA A 253 -4.54 10.48 8.38
CA ALA A 253 -4.44 9.91 9.72
C ALA A 253 -5.46 10.54 10.68
N ARG A 254 -5.58 11.87 10.69
CA ARG A 254 -6.57 12.60 11.52
C ARG A 254 -8.00 12.14 11.22
N LEU A 255 -8.40 12.12 9.95
CA LEU A 255 -9.74 11.67 9.53
C LEU A 255 -9.98 10.20 9.85
N THR A 256 -8.96 9.35 9.76
CA THR A 256 -9.05 7.93 10.12
C THR A 256 -9.38 7.77 11.61
N PHE A 257 -8.78 8.55 12.51
CA PHE A 257 -9.09 8.48 13.95
C PHE A 257 -10.47 9.06 14.29
N ILE A 258 -10.93 10.07 13.55
CA ILE A 258 -12.33 10.53 13.64
C ILE A 258 -13.29 9.40 13.20
N ALA A 259 -12.99 8.74 12.09
CA ALA A 259 -13.77 7.60 11.59
C ALA A 259 -13.71 6.38 12.53
N LEU A 260 -12.57 6.15 13.19
CA LEU A 260 -12.37 5.08 14.16
C LEU A 260 -13.32 5.24 15.35
N ARG A 261 -13.54 6.46 15.83
CA ARG A 261 -14.43 6.78 16.96
C ARG A 261 -15.91 6.79 16.59
N ASN A 262 -16.24 6.97 15.32
CA ASN A 262 -17.63 7.02 14.87
C ASN A 262 -18.17 5.62 14.53
N GLU A 263 -19.03 5.10 15.40
CA GLU A 263 -19.64 3.78 15.22
C GLU A 263 -20.57 3.71 14.00
N ASN A 264 -21.16 4.83 13.56
CA ASN A 264 -22.03 4.90 12.38
C ASN A 264 -21.30 4.62 11.05
N ILE A 265 -19.97 4.48 11.09
CA ILE A 265 -19.09 4.23 9.95
C ILE A 265 -18.68 2.77 9.86
N ASN A 266 -18.95 1.98 10.90
CA ASN A 266 -18.70 0.54 10.92
C ASN A 266 -19.38 -0.15 9.72
N GLY A 267 -18.61 -0.96 8.99
CA GLY A 267 -19.02 -1.64 7.76
C GLY A 267 -19.04 -0.78 6.50
N LYS A 268 -18.72 0.53 6.59
CA LYS A 268 -18.74 1.43 5.43
C LYS A 268 -17.41 1.46 4.68
N LEU A 269 -17.54 1.80 3.40
CA LEU A 269 -16.45 2.19 2.53
C LEU A 269 -16.47 3.71 2.39
N LEU A 270 -15.40 4.37 2.81
CA LEU A 270 -15.17 5.80 2.63
C LEU A 270 -14.15 6.01 1.51
N THR A 271 -14.17 7.20 0.89
CA THR A 271 -13.10 7.65 0.01
C THR A 271 -12.58 8.97 0.56
N PHE A 272 -11.26 9.10 0.74
CA PHE A 272 -10.63 10.37 1.07
C PHE A 272 -9.90 10.91 -0.16
N ALA A 273 -10.27 12.14 -0.54
CA ALA A 273 -9.71 12.87 -1.67
C ALA A 273 -9.25 14.25 -1.21
N GLY A 274 -8.19 14.76 -1.83
CA GLY A 274 -7.77 16.15 -1.66
C GLY A 274 -8.83 17.15 -2.16
N PRO A 275 -8.73 18.42 -1.75
CA PRO A 275 -9.71 19.45 -2.11
C PRO A 275 -9.74 19.77 -3.61
N ARG A 276 -8.63 19.55 -4.32
CA ARG A 276 -8.49 19.83 -5.77
C ARG A 276 -7.74 18.68 -6.45
N ALA A 277 -8.18 18.31 -7.65
CA ALA A 277 -7.46 17.35 -8.49
C ALA A 277 -6.43 18.06 -9.38
N TRP A 278 -5.25 17.46 -9.51
CA TRP A 278 -4.09 18.02 -10.19
C TRP A 278 -3.62 17.11 -11.31
N THR A 279 -3.24 17.70 -12.43
CA THR A 279 -2.41 17.04 -13.45
C THR A 279 -0.94 17.05 -13.04
N THR A 280 -0.13 16.16 -13.60
CA THR A 280 1.33 16.16 -13.41
C THR A 280 1.95 17.50 -13.78
N GLN A 281 1.52 18.12 -14.89
CA GLN A 281 2.04 19.41 -15.33
C GLN A 281 1.72 20.53 -14.34
N GLU A 282 0.51 20.59 -13.79
CA GLU A 282 0.16 21.59 -12.77
C GLU A 282 1.00 21.44 -11.50
N VAL A 283 1.32 20.20 -11.09
CA VAL A 283 2.20 19.96 -9.93
C VAL A 283 3.62 20.43 -10.23
N ILE A 284 4.17 20.10 -11.41
CA ILE A 284 5.52 20.53 -11.80
C ILE A 284 5.59 22.06 -11.81
N THR A 285 4.65 22.74 -12.47
CA THR A 285 4.61 24.21 -12.54
C THR A 285 4.42 24.87 -11.17
N LEU A 286 3.72 24.22 -10.25
CA LEU A 286 3.65 24.69 -8.86
C LEU A 286 5.00 24.57 -8.15
N CYS A 287 5.69 23.44 -8.32
CA CYS A 287 7.03 23.23 -7.76
C CYS A 287 8.06 24.21 -8.34
N GLU A 288 8.09 24.44 -9.65
CA GLU A 288 8.97 25.41 -10.32
C GLU A 288 8.81 26.82 -9.72
N ARG A 289 7.56 27.25 -9.59
CA ARG A 289 7.20 28.56 -9.02
C ARG A 289 7.67 28.71 -7.57
N LEU A 290 7.53 27.65 -6.76
CA LEU A 290 7.91 27.66 -5.35
C LEU A 290 9.43 27.49 -5.14
N ALA A 291 10.10 26.79 -6.03
CA ALA A 291 11.55 26.63 -6.03
C ALA A 291 12.27 27.90 -6.51
N GLY A 292 11.63 28.69 -7.39
CA GLY A 292 12.24 29.85 -8.03
C GLY A 292 13.20 29.47 -9.17
N GLN A 293 13.04 28.28 -9.75
CA GLN A 293 13.85 27.76 -10.84
C GLN A 293 13.02 26.87 -11.78
N ASP A 294 13.38 26.87 -13.06
CA ASP A 294 12.69 26.08 -14.09
C ASP A 294 13.14 24.62 -14.04
N ALA A 295 12.21 23.68 -14.19
CA ALA A 295 12.53 22.27 -14.24
C ALA A 295 12.96 21.86 -15.65
N ASN A 296 13.98 21.02 -15.77
CA ASN A 296 14.26 20.34 -17.03
C ASN A 296 13.28 19.17 -17.18
N VAL A 297 12.11 19.44 -17.77
CA VAL A 297 11.05 18.44 -17.93
C VAL A 297 11.30 17.61 -19.18
N THR A 298 11.62 16.32 -18.98
CA THR A 298 11.64 15.35 -20.07
C THR A 298 10.30 14.63 -20.08
N THR A 299 9.42 15.04 -20.98
CA THR A 299 8.13 14.41 -21.17
C THR A 299 8.27 13.09 -21.91
N VAL A 300 7.76 12.00 -21.32
CA VAL A 300 7.69 10.70 -22.01
C VAL A 300 6.32 10.55 -22.66
N PRO A 301 6.22 10.38 -23.99
CA PRO A 301 4.95 10.11 -24.64
C PRO A 301 4.32 8.82 -24.12
N VAL A 302 3.02 8.85 -23.86
CA VAL A 302 2.23 7.69 -23.39
C VAL A 302 2.38 6.47 -24.30
N SER A 303 2.56 6.69 -25.60
CA SER A 303 2.78 5.64 -26.60
C SER A 303 4.05 4.81 -26.32
N VAL A 304 5.13 5.46 -25.84
CA VAL A 304 6.39 4.79 -25.48
C VAL A 304 6.19 3.91 -24.24
N LEU A 305 5.43 4.38 -23.25
CA LEU A 305 5.09 3.59 -22.06
C LEU A 305 4.23 2.37 -22.41
N ARG A 306 3.26 2.52 -23.32
CA ARG A 306 2.41 1.40 -23.77
C ARG A 306 3.19 0.37 -24.57
N PHE A 307 4.08 0.81 -25.46
CA PHE A 307 4.91 -0.09 -26.28
C PHE A 307 5.89 -0.89 -25.42
N THR A 308 6.54 -0.23 -24.47
CA THR A 308 7.48 -0.89 -23.54
C THR A 308 6.77 -1.92 -22.67
N ARG A 309 5.51 -1.69 -22.26
CA ARG A 309 4.68 -2.70 -21.55
C ARG A 309 4.37 -3.91 -22.42
N GLN A 310 3.95 -3.73 -23.67
CA GLN A 310 3.66 -4.86 -24.56
C GLN A 310 4.91 -5.72 -24.77
N LEU A 311 6.07 -5.05 -24.91
CA LEU A 311 7.35 -5.72 -25.05
C LEU A 311 7.75 -6.47 -23.77
N THR A 312 7.59 -5.86 -22.58
CA THR A 312 7.94 -6.50 -21.31
C THR A 312 6.94 -7.56 -20.85
N ARG A 313 5.70 -7.59 -21.36
CA ARG A 313 4.79 -8.71 -21.12
C ARG A 313 5.20 -10.00 -21.82
N LEU A 314 5.93 -9.89 -22.94
CA LEU A 314 6.36 -11.05 -23.74
C LEU A 314 7.50 -11.84 -23.06
N PHE A 315 8.17 -11.26 -22.07
CA PHE A 315 9.22 -11.90 -21.29
C PHE A 315 8.71 -12.17 -19.86
N GLU A 316 8.58 -13.44 -19.47
CA GLU A 316 8.05 -13.82 -18.14
C GLU A 316 8.83 -13.20 -16.96
N TRP A 317 10.13 -12.98 -17.14
CA TRP A 317 11.02 -12.33 -16.16
C TRP A 317 10.67 -10.86 -15.89
N THR A 318 10.01 -10.15 -16.83
CA THR A 318 9.66 -8.73 -16.68
C THR A 318 8.20 -8.49 -16.31
N SER A 319 7.48 -9.52 -15.85
CA SER A 319 6.08 -9.43 -15.40
C SER A 319 5.85 -8.35 -14.32
N ASP A 320 6.77 -8.22 -13.36
CA ASP A 320 6.71 -7.17 -12.34
C ASP A 320 6.85 -5.75 -12.93
N VAL A 321 7.69 -5.59 -13.96
CA VAL A 321 7.84 -4.31 -14.68
C VAL A 321 6.59 -3.99 -15.49
N ALA A 322 5.97 -5.00 -16.12
CA ALA A 322 4.73 -4.85 -16.86
C ALA A 322 3.53 -4.47 -15.96
N ASP A 323 3.51 -4.96 -14.73
CA ASP A 323 2.49 -4.63 -13.73
C ASP A 323 2.66 -3.20 -13.20
N ARG A 324 3.90 -2.75 -13.02
CA ARG A 324 4.22 -1.34 -12.71
C ARG A 324 3.83 -0.40 -13.85
N LEU A 325 4.08 -0.79 -15.10
CA LEU A 325 3.64 -0.06 -16.29
C LEU A 325 2.10 -0.09 -16.49
N ALA A 326 1.40 -1.08 -15.91
CA ALA A 326 -0.06 -1.08 -15.91
C ALA A 326 -0.62 0.05 -15.02
N PHE A 327 0.06 0.35 -13.90
CA PHE A 327 -0.30 1.51 -13.07
C PHE A 327 -0.06 2.83 -13.83
N SER A 328 1.01 2.93 -14.62
CA SER A 328 1.22 4.11 -15.46
C SER A 328 0.14 4.24 -16.55
N GLU A 329 -0.42 3.16 -17.09
CA GLU A 329 -1.53 3.26 -18.03
C GLU A 329 -2.81 3.86 -17.43
N VAL A 330 -3.14 3.49 -16.18
CA VAL A 330 -4.24 4.14 -15.44
C VAL A 330 -3.95 5.63 -15.29
N LEU A 331 -2.70 5.99 -15.02
CA LEU A 331 -2.21 7.37 -15.01
C LEU A 331 -2.08 8.04 -16.39
N THR A 332 -2.53 7.38 -17.47
CA THR A 332 -2.52 7.92 -18.85
C THR A 332 -3.88 7.84 -19.54
N SER A 333 -4.90 7.45 -18.79
CA SER A 333 -6.30 7.55 -19.21
C SER A 333 -6.82 8.94 -18.84
N ASP A 334 -7.80 9.50 -19.56
CA ASP A 334 -8.54 10.74 -19.20
C ASP A 334 -9.34 10.63 -17.88
N THR A 335 -8.84 9.86 -16.91
CA THR A 335 -9.48 9.58 -15.64
C THR A 335 -9.17 10.65 -14.61
N VAL A 336 -10.19 10.96 -13.81
CA VAL A 336 -10.09 11.85 -12.67
C VAL A 336 -10.21 11.02 -11.40
N PHE A 337 -9.10 10.89 -10.67
CA PHE A 337 -9.01 10.26 -9.36
C PHE A 337 -9.37 11.30 -8.29
N SER A 338 -10.67 11.58 -8.17
CA SER A 338 -11.23 12.51 -7.19
C SER A 338 -12.68 12.17 -6.89
N VAL A 339 -13.15 12.56 -5.70
CA VAL A 339 -14.54 12.44 -5.26
C VAL A 339 -14.90 13.68 -4.44
N PRO A 340 -16.11 14.26 -4.60
CA PRO A 340 -16.60 15.29 -3.69
C PRO A 340 -16.63 14.79 -2.24
N MET A 341 -15.94 15.49 -1.35
CA MET A 341 -15.79 15.08 0.05
C MET A 341 -16.90 15.57 0.98
N VAL A 342 -17.88 16.33 0.49
CA VAL A 342 -18.91 17.00 1.32
C VAL A 342 -19.64 16.02 2.25
N GLU A 343 -20.12 14.89 1.72
CA GLU A 343 -20.81 13.88 2.53
C GLU A 343 -19.88 13.23 3.56
N THR A 344 -18.62 12.98 3.19
CA THR A 344 -17.63 12.39 4.10
C THR A 344 -17.28 13.36 5.22
N TYR A 345 -17.14 14.65 4.92
CA TYR A 345 -16.92 15.71 5.89
C TYR A 345 -18.09 15.86 6.86
N ASN A 346 -19.33 15.85 6.35
CA ASN A 346 -20.52 15.88 7.18
C ASN A 346 -20.62 14.65 8.10
N LEU A 347 -20.31 13.47 7.57
CA LEU A 347 -20.32 12.22 8.34
C LEU A 347 -19.23 12.19 9.44
N LEU A 348 -18.09 12.85 9.20
CA LEU A 348 -16.98 12.95 10.15
C LEU A 348 -17.04 14.19 11.04
N GLY A 349 -17.93 15.15 10.76
CA GLY A 349 -18.00 16.43 11.48
C GLY A 349 -16.75 17.29 11.30
N VAL A 350 -16.19 17.35 10.09
CA VAL A 350 -14.95 18.08 9.77
C VAL A 350 -15.24 19.18 8.76
N ASP A 351 -14.69 20.39 8.94
CA ASP A 351 -14.77 21.44 7.93
C ASP A 351 -13.72 21.19 6.82
N ALA A 352 -14.11 21.40 5.57
CA ALA A 352 -13.21 21.31 4.42
C ALA A 352 -11.98 22.24 4.56
N LYS A 353 -12.11 23.37 5.27
CA LYS A 353 -11.02 24.33 5.53
C LYS A 353 -9.92 23.77 6.42
N ASP A 354 -10.23 22.75 7.23
CA ASP A 354 -9.24 22.13 8.12
C ASP A 354 -8.37 21.10 7.38
N VAL A 355 -8.68 20.81 6.12
CA VAL A 355 -7.89 19.91 5.27
C VAL A 355 -6.87 20.71 4.47
N SER A 356 -5.63 20.24 4.49
CA SER A 356 -4.51 20.91 3.82
C SER A 356 -4.67 20.85 2.30
N SER A 357 -4.51 22.00 1.64
CA SER A 357 -4.38 22.09 0.19
C SER A 357 -2.96 21.71 -0.25
N LEU A 358 -2.81 21.22 -1.49
CA LEU A 358 -1.49 20.87 -2.04
C LEU A 358 -0.58 22.12 -2.14
N GLU A 359 -1.15 23.27 -2.48
CA GLU A 359 -0.45 24.55 -2.56
C GLU A 359 0.23 24.89 -1.23
N LYS A 360 -0.57 24.92 -0.16
CA LYS A 360 -0.07 25.18 1.21
C LYS A 360 0.99 24.15 1.63
N TYR A 361 0.74 22.87 1.38
CA TYR A 361 1.69 21.81 1.74
C TYR A 361 3.05 21.99 1.06
N LEU A 362 3.06 22.24 -0.26
CA LEU A 362 4.30 22.47 -0.99
C LEU A 362 4.95 23.81 -0.60
N GLN A 363 4.17 24.86 -0.37
CA GLN A 363 4.70 26.14 0.09
C GLN A 363 5.44 25.99 1.43
N ASP A 364 4.86 25.28 2.39
CA ASP A 364 5.48 25.01 3.69
C ASP A 364 6.75 24.15 3.52
N TYR A 365 6.71 23.14 2.64
CA TYR A 365 7.88 22.33 2.32
C TYR A 365 9.03 23.17 1.75
N PHE A 366 8.79 23.94 0.68
CA PHE A 366 9.79 24.77 0.02
C PHE A 366 10.35 25.85 0.95
N THR A 367 9.50 26.49 1.74
CA THR A 367 9.93 27.47 2.75
C THR A 367 10.91 26.84 3.75
N ASN A 368 10.57 25.66 4.27
CA ASN A 368 11.39 24.98 5.26
C ASN A 368 12.71 24.45 4.69
N ILE A 369 12.69 23.85 3.49
CA ILE A 369 13.90 23.30 2.89
C ILE A 369 14.85 24.39 2.43
N LEU A 370 14.36 25.47 1.81
CA LEU A 370 15.18 26.60 1.39
C LEU A 370 15.80 27.31 2.58
N LYS A 371 15.07 27.46 3.69
CA LYS A 371 15.62 27.97 4.96
C LYS A 371 16.76 27.08 5.45
N LYS A 372 16.56 25.76 5.53
CA LYS A 372 17.62 24.82 5.95
C LYS A 372 18.84 24.87 5.03
N LEU A 373 18.65 24.95 3.72
CA LEU A 373 19.75 25.07 2.76
C LEU A 373 20.54 26.37 2.94
N LYS A 374 19.87 27.48 3.25
CA LYS A 374 20.53 28.75 3.57
C LYS A 374 21.33 28.65 4.86
N ASP A 375 20.78 28.05 5.90
CA ASP A 375 21.45 27.87 7.19
C ASP A 375 22.70 26.98 7.06
N LEU A 376 22.61 25.89 6.29
CA LEU A 376 23.76 25.01 6.00
C LEU A 376 24.86 25.72 5.20
N LYS A 377 24.51 26.52 4.19
CA LYS A 377 25.48 27.34 3.44
C LYS A 377 26.13 28.42 4.31
N ALA A 378 25.41 28.98 5.28
CA ALA A 378 25.96 29.94 6.23
C ALA A 378 26.96 29.26 7.18
N GLN A 379 26.63 28.07 7.68
CA GLN A 379 27.52 27.26 8.53
C GLN A 379 28.79 26.83 7.78
N SER A 380 28.68 26.36 6.52
CA SER A 380 29.86 25.95 5.75
C SER A 380 30.83 27.12 5.53
N LYS A 381 30.32 28.30 5.12
CA LYS A 381 31.12 29.52 4.97
C LYS A 381 31.79 29.96 6.27
N GLN A 382 31.11 29.81 7.41
CA GLN A 382 31.70 30.15 8.70
C GLN A 382 32.82 29.19 9.07
N THR A 383 32.70 27.90 8.72
CA THR A 383 33.74 26.89 8.97
C THR A 383 34.97 27.12 8.09
N ASP A 384 34.78 27.57 6.85
CA ASP A 384 35.86 27.89 5.90
C ASP A 384 36.66 29.15 6.28
N ILE A 385 36.13 30.03 7.15
CA ILE A 385 36.81 31.27 7.60
C ILE A 385 37.75 31.01 8.79
N PHE A 386 37.61 29.88 9.49
CA PHE A 386 38.43 29.54 10.66
C PHE A 386 39.59 28.58 10.35
N PHE A 387 39.96 28.41 9.07
CA PHE A 387 41.13 27.64 8.63
C PHE A 387 42.17 28.49 7.91
#